data_AF-A0A1S8BL43-F1
#
_entry.id   AF-A0A1S8BL43-F1
#
_cell.length_a   1.000
_cell.length_b   1.000
_cell.length_c   1.000
_cell.angle_alpha   90.00
_cell.angle_beta   90.00
_cell.angle_gamma   90.00
#
_symmetry.space_group_name_H-M   'P 1'
#
loop_
_entity.id
_entity.type
_entity.pdbx_description
1 polymer ?
#
loop_
_entity_poly.entity_id
_entity_poly.type
_entity_poly.pdbx_seq_one_letter_code
_entity_poly.pdbx_strand_id
1 'polypeptide(L)'
;MDNQDPEKHYRGTSIGRALIATLDELPSIPPQLAEKIRLHFDRELLCALRSARVNRKRMNFRARCHTYRFYDDRWLFVLKDVKIKTDRGKSIRSDWVSIDAVSTGVEEERRRKKEADAKNRRKT
;
A
#
# COMPACT_ATOMS: atom_id res chain seq x y z
N MET A 1 -0.62 -2.67 21.47
CA MET A 1 -1.33 -3.76 20.78
C MET A 1 -2.21 -3.10 19.74
N ASP A 2 -1.75 -3.13 18.50
CA ASP A 2 -2.53 -2.95 17.26
C ASP A 2 -1.50 -3.21 16.17
N ASN A 3 -1.16 -4.49 16.00
CA ASN A 3 -0.39 -4.95 14.86
C ASN A 3 -1.31 -4.68 13.65
N GLN A 4 -1.09 -3.55 13.00
CA GLN A 4 -2.02 -3.02 12.01
C GLN A 4 -1.94 -3.94 10.79
N ASP A 5 -2.89 -4.87 10.66
CA ASP A 5 -2.90 -5.85 9.58
C ASP A 5 -2.59 -5.17 8.24
N PRO A 6 -1.48 -5.50 7.54
CA PRO A 6 -1.09 -4.82 6.31
C PRO A 6 -2.17 -4.96 5.22
N GLU A 7 -3.01 -6.00 5.33
CA GLU A 7 -4.17 -6.23 4.47
C GLU A 7 -5.18 -5.07 4.54
N LYS A 8 -5.36 -4.43 5.70
CA LYS A 8 -6.35 -3.36 5.92
C LYS A 8 -5.87 -1.96 5.52
N HIS A 9 -4.63 -1.83 5.05
CA HIS A 9 -3.97 -0.55 4.77
C HIS A 9 -4.81 0.36 3.84
N TYR A 10 -5.49 -0.24 2.86
CA TYR A 10 -6.20 0.51 1.83
C TYR A 10 -7.66 0.87 2.17
N ARG A 11 -8.18 0.45 3.33
CA ARG A 11 -9.54 0.81 3.76
C ARG A 11 -9.72 2.34 3.91
N GLY A 12 -8.65 3.08 4.19
CA GLY A 12 -8.66 4.54 4.29
C GLY A 12 -8.66 5.30 2.95
N THR A 13 -8.50 4.60 1.82
CA THR A 13 -8.56 5.20 0.48
C THR A 13 -9.99 5.65 0.14
N SER A 14 -10.15 6.49 -0.90
CA SER A 14 -11.47 6.96 -1.33
C SER A 14 -12.44 5.81 -1.62
N ILE A 15 -11.98 4.75 -2.29
CA ILE A 15 -12.79 3.56 -2.59
C ILE A 15 -13.11 2.74 -1.34
N GLY A 16 -12.14 2.57 -0.43
CA GLY A 16 -12.35 1.84 0.83
C GLY A 16 -13.32 2.56 1.75
N ARG A 17 -13.21 3.89 1.85
CA ARG A 17 -14.13 4.74 2.62
C ARG A 17 -15.55 4.71 2.05
N ALA A 18 -15.68 4.78 0.73
CA ALA A 18 -16.98 4.67 0.07
C ALA A 18 -17.64 3.32 0.38
N LEU A 19 -16.89 2.21 0.26
CA LEU A 19 -17.39 0.88 0.60
C LEU A 19 -17.85 0.80 2.07
N ILE A 20 -17.03 1.26 3.01
CA ILE A 20 -17.37 1.22 4.44
C ILE A 20 -18.63 2.04 4.72
N ALA A 21 -18.69 3.27 4.20
CA ALA A 21 -19.87 4.12 4.36
C ALA A 21 -21.14 3.43 3.81
N THR A 22 -21.06 2.83 2.61
CA THR A 22 -22.22 2.10 2.07
C THR A 22 -22.61 0.91 2.94
N LEU A 23 -21.66 0.13 3.45
CA LEU A 23 -21.96 -1.02 4.30
C LEU A 23 -22.62 -0.60 5.62
N ASP A 24 -22.23 0.54 6.17
CA ASP A 24 -22.78 1.08 7.42
C ASP A 24 -24.18 1.70 7.21
N GLU A 25 -24.45 2.24 6.02
CA GLU A 25 -25.77 2.78 5.65
C GLU A 25 -26.80 1.68 5.31
N LEU A 26 -26.38 0.46 5.00
CA LEU A 26 -27.29 -0.63 4.64
C LEU A 26 -27.97 -1.25 5.88
N PRO A 27 -29.29 -1.06 6.09
CA PRO A 27 -29.96 -1.42 7.34
C PRO A 27 -30.15 -2.94 7.54
N SER A 28 -30.03 -3.73 6.47
CA SER A 28 -30.31 -5.18 6.50
C SER A 28 -29.06 -6.06 6.39
N ILE A 29 -27.86 -5.48 6.39
CA ILE A 29 -26.63 -6.28 6.34
C ILE A 29 -26.24 -6.70 7.77
N PRO A 30 -26.12 -8.01 8.05
CA PRO A 30 -25.58 -8.47 9.33
C PRO A 30 -24.13 -7.99 9.51
N PRO A 31 -23.72 -7.55 10.72
CA PRO A 31 -22.35 -7.06 10.95
C PRO A 31 -21.26 -8.05 10.53
N GLN A 32 -21.53 -9.35 10.71
CA GLN A 32 -20.64 -10.44 10.32
C GLN A 32 -20.44 -10.52 8.80
N LEU A 33 -21.47 -10.19 8.02
CA LEU A 33 -21.39 -10.17 6.56
C LEU A 33 -20.62 -8.93 6.08
N ALA A 34 -20.85 -7.77 6.69
CA ALA A 34 -20.09 -6.55 6.38
C ALA A 34 -18.58 -6.76 6.57
N GLU A 35 -18.16 -7.42 7.66
CA GLU A 35 -16.74 -7.69 7.88
C GLU A 35 -16.17 -8.68 6.86
N LYS A 36 -16.94 -9.69 6.44
CA LYS A 36 -16.53 -10.60 5.34
C LYS A 36 -16.32 -9.83 4.02
N ILE A 37 -17.19 -8.88 3.71
CA ILE A 37 -17.06 -8.03 2.51
C ILE A 37 -15.80 -7.16 2.61
N ARG A 38 -15.54 -6.55 3.77
CA ARG A 38 -14.32 -5.75 4.00
C ARG A 38 -13.05 -6.58 3.85
N LEU A 39 -13.02 -7.80 4.39
CA LEU A 39 -11.89 -8.72 4.22
C LEU A 39 -11.69 -9.13 2.75
N HIS A 40 -12.79 -9.35 2.02
CA HIS A 40 -12.71 -9.66 0.60
C HIS A 40 -12.16 -8.47 -0.20
N PHE A 41 -12.60 -7.26 0.11
CA PHE A 41 -12.07 -6.02 -0.47
C PHE A 41 -10.56 -5.87 -0.27
N ASP A 42 -10.07 -6.10 0.96
CA ASP A 42 -8.64 -6.01 1.29
C ASP A 42 -7.79 -6.91 0.36
N ARG A 43 -8.25 -8.15 0.14
CA ARG A 43 -7.57 -9.14 -0.72
C ARG A 43 -7.64 -8.76 -2.20
N GLU A 44 -8.83 -8.47 -2.71
CA GLU A 44 -9.04 -8.18 -4.12
C GLU A 44 -8.33 -6.89 -4.56
N LEU A 45 -8.27 -5.89 -3.69
CA LEU A 45 -7.56 -4.66 -3.99
C LEU A 45 -6.04 -4.89 -4.12
N LEU A 46 -5.46 -5.70 -3.24
CA LEU A 46 -4.04 -6.09 -3.35
C LEU A 46 -3.78 -6.85 -4.65
N CYS A 47 -4.64 -7.79 -5.03
CA CYS A 47 -4.56 -8.50 -6.30
C CYS A 47 -4.62 -7.53 -7.50
N ALA A 48 -5.56 -6.58 -7.47
CA ALA A 48 -5.72 -5.58 -8.52
C ALA A 48 -4.50 -4.65 -8.64
N LEU A 49 -3.93 -4.20 -7.51
CA LEU A 49 -2.74 -3.34 -7.50
C LEU A 49 -1.47 -4.08 -7.97
N ARG A 50 -1.35 -5.36 -7.64
CA ARG A 50 -0.24 -6.23 -8.10
C ARG A 50 -0.36 -6.62 -9.57
N SER A 51 -1.54 -6.47 -10.16
CA SER A 51 -1.78 -6.81 -11.57
C SER A 51 -0.82 -6.06 -12.52
N ALA A 52 -0.47 -6.72 -13.62
CA ALA A 52 0.44 -6.16 -14.63
C ALA A 52 -0.07 -4.82 -15.22
N ARG A 53 -1.38 -4.57 -15.17
CA ARG A 53 -2.02 -3.34 -15.64
C ARG A 53 -1.62 -2.12 -14.79
N VAL A 54 -1.40 -2.32 -13.48
CA VAL A 54 -1.12 -1.25 -12.53
C VAL A 54 0.38 -1.18 -12.22
N ASN A 55 1.01 -2.31 -11.93
CA ASN A 55 2.41 -2.38 -11.47
C ASN A 55 3.44 -1.92 -12.52
N ARG A 56 3.07 -1.89 -13.82
CA ARG A 56 3.96 -1.40 -14.89
C ARG A 56 4.00 0.13 -15.01
N LYS A 57 2.99 0.83 -14.47
CA LYS A 57 2.95 2.29 -14.56
C LYS A 57 3.92 2.89 -13.56
N ARG A 58 4.79 3.77 -14.03
CA ARG A 58 5.82 4.41 -13.20
C ARG A 58 5.46 5.86 -12.96
N MET A 59 5.76 6.31 -11.76
CA MET A 59 5.58 7.69 -11.32
C MET A 59 6.87 8.13 -10.63
N ASN A 60 7.42 9.25 -11.07
CA ASN A 60 8.61 9.84 -10.48
C ASN A 60 8.20 11.13 -9.78
N PHE A 61 8.68 11.38 -8.56
CA PHE A 61 8.37 12.61 -7.86
C PHE A 61 9.63 13.23 -7.25
N ARG A 62 9.62 14.56 -7.10
CA ARG A 62 10.61 15.34 -6.37
C ARG A 62 9.88 16.23 -5.38
N ALA A 63 10.36 16.28 -4.15
CA ALA A 63 9.76 17.06 -3.08
C ALA A 63 10.81 17.44 -2.02
N ARG A 64 10.44 18.35 -1.12
CA ARG A 64 11.15 18.56 0.14
C ARG A 64 10.52 17.67 1.21
N CYS A 65 11.32 16.88 1.92
CA CYS A 65 10.83 16.15 3.08
C CYS A 65 10.65 17.13 4.24
N HIS A 66 9.42 17.25 4.76
CA HIS A 66 9.12 18.09 5.92
C HIS A 66 9.33 17.31 7.21
N THR A 67 8.68 16.15 7.34
CA THR A 67 8.85 15.23 8.46
C THR A 67 8.76 13.79 7.96
N TYR A 68 9.38 12.87 8.71
CA TYR A 68 9.28 11.43 8.45
C TYR A 68 9.21 10.66 9.77
N ARG A 69 8.61 9.48 9.74
CA ARG A 69 8.55 8.57 10.88
C ARG A 69 8.56 7.12 10.40
N PHE A 70 9.32 6.28 11.09
CA PHE A 70 9.29 4.83 10.92
C PHE A 70 8.90 4.18 12.25
N TYR A 71 7.89 3.31 12.20
CA TYR A 71 7.39 2.55 13.35
C TYR A 71 6.56 1.38 12.82
N ASP A 72 6.59 0.23 13.50
CA ASP A 72 5.74 -0.93 13.16
C ASP A 72 5.80 -1.32 11.66
N ASP A 73 7.03 -1.37 11.12
CA ASP A 73 7.31 -1.66 9.70
C ASP A 73 6.57 -0.77 8.67
N ARG A 74 6.15 0.41 9.13
CA ARG A 74 5.44 1.43 8.35
C ARG A 74 6.26 2.71 8.28
N TRP A 75 6.36 3.23 7.06
CA TRP A 75 6.94 4.53 6.77
C TRP A 75 5.86 5.58 6.58
N LEU A 76 6.02 6.70 7.28
CA LEU A 76 5.23 7.91 7.07
C LEU A 76 6.16 9.04 6.62
N PHE A 77 5.80 9.71 5.54
CA PHE A 77 6.47 10.92 5.07
C PHE A 77 5.46 12.04 4.90
N VAL A 78 5.79 13.24 5.37
CA VAL A 78 5.08 14.47 5.02
C VAL A 78 5.99 15.28 4.12
N LEU A 79 5.55 15.51 2.89
CA LEU A 79 6.31 16.16 1.83
C LEU A 79 5.75 17.53 1.52
N LYS A 80 6.62 18.48 1.17
CA LYS A 80 6.30 19.84 0.73
C LYS A 80 6.82 20.11 -0.68
N ASP A 81 6.11 20.95 -1.43
CA ASP A 81 6.44 21.36 -2.81
C ASP A 81 6.65 20.16 -3.76
N VAL A 82 5.66 19.27 -3.77
CA VAL A 82 5.74 18.00 -4.48
C VAL A 82 5.49 18.22 -5.97
N LYS A 83 6.42 17.75 -6.80
CA LYS A 83 6.30 17.70 -8.25
C LYS A 83 6.34 16.26 -8.71
N ILE A 84 5.22 15.78 -9.22
CA ILE A 84 5.03 14.41 -9.69
C ILE A 84 5.00 14.41 -11.22
N LYS A 85 5.71 13.47 -11.85
CA LYS A 85 5.69 13.20 -13.28
C LYS A 85 5.22 11.76 -13.51
N THR A 86 4.15 11.59 -14.28
CA THR A 86 3.68 10.27 -14.71
C THR A 86 4.39 9.82 -15.98
N ASP A 87 4.33 8.52 -16.25
CA ASP A 87 4.78 7.89 -17.51
C ASP A 87 4.22 8.56 -18.78
N ARG A 88 2.99 9.09 -18.72
CA ARG A 88 2.33 9.82 -19.80
C ARG A 88 2.77 11.29 -19.94
N GLY A 89 3.82 11.71 -19.23
CA GLY A 89 4.34 13.07 -19.26
C GLY A 89 3.48 14.11 -18.52
N LYS A 90 2.40 13.69 -17.86
CA LYS A 90 1.56 14.61 -17.06
C LYS A 90 2.35 15.03 -15.81
N SER A 91 2.47 16.33 -15.61
CA SER A 91 3.03 16.89 -14.38
C SER A 91 1.90 17.29 -13.42
N ILE A 92 2.03 16.89 -12.16
CA ILE A 92 1.10 17.21 -11.08
C ILE A 92 1.91 17.92 -10.00
N ARG A 93 1.39 19.04 -9.49
CA ARG A 93 2.00 19.80 -8.39
C ARG A 93 1.05 19.84 -7.21
N SER A 94 1.60 19.69 -6.01
CA SER A 94 0.87 19.79 -4.75
C SER A 94 1.76 20.43 -3.70
N ASP A 95 1.20 21.30 -2.87
CA ASP A 95 1.95 21.97 -1.80
C ASP A 95 2.35 20.99 -0.70
N TRP A 96 1.44 20.06 -0.37
CA TRP A 96 1.62 19.06 0.68
C TRP A 96 1.13 17.69 0.23
N VAL A 97 1.90 16.64 0.56
CA VAL A 97 1.51 15.24 0.35
C VAL A 97 1.97 14.42 1.54
N SER A 98 1.08 13.61 2.10
CA SER A 98 1.43 12.56 3.05
C SER A 98 1.57 11.24 2.31
N ILE A 99 2.69 10.55 2.51
CA ILE A 99 2.94 9.20 1.99
C ILE A 99 2.93 8.24 3.16
N ASP A 100 2.18 7.17 2.98
CA ASP A 100 2.08 6.08 3.91
C ASP A 100 2.44 4.78 3.19
N ALA A 101 3.47 4.08 3.67
CA ALA A 101 4.03 2.92 3.01
C ALA A 101 4.28 1.78 3.98
N VAL A 102 3.83 0.59 3.59
CA VAL A 102 4.05 -0.67 4.31
C VAL A 102 4.90 -1.62 3.45
N SER A 103 5.72 -2.45 4.11
CA SER A 103 6.51 -3.46 3.41
C SER A 103 5.59 -4.45 2.68
N THR A 104 5.92 -4.76 1.43
CA THR A 104 5.23 -5.79 0.65
C THR A 104 5.80 -7.19 0.89
N GLY A 105 6.85 -7.33 1.72
CA GLY A 105 7.57 -8.58 1.95
C GLY A 105 8.41 -9.10 0.78
N VAL A 106 8.25 -8.51 -0.42
CA VAL A 106 8.93 -8.94 -1.66
C VAL A 106 10.45 -8.89 -1.53
N GLU A 107 10.98 -7.87 -0.86
CA GLU A 107 12.43 -7.73 -0.69
C GLU A 107 12.99 -8.74 0.32
N GLU A 108 12.21 -9.09 1.35
CA GLU A 108 12.59 -10.15 2.30
C GLU A 108 12.61 -11.52 1.63
N GLU A 109 11.63 -11.80 0.77
CA GLU A 109 11.57 -13.04 -0.01
C GLU A 109 12.78 -13.16 -0.95
N ARG A 110 13.14 -12.07 -1.64
CA ARG A 110 14.35 -11.99 -2.46
C ARG A 110 15.62 -12.23 -1.65
N ARG A 111 15.72 -11.64 -0.46
CA ARG A 111 16.86 -11.81 0.43
C ARG A 111 16.99 -13.26 0.90
N ARG A 112 15.89 -13.87 1.35
CA ARG A 112 15.85 -15.30 1.76
C ARG A 112 16.26 -16.23 0.62
N LYS A 113 15.81 -15.96 -0.60
CA LYS A 113 16.19 -16.76 -1.78
C LYS A 113 17.69 -16.68 -2.07
N LYS A 114 18.27 -15.47 -2.04
CA LYS A 114 19.73 -15.27 -2.20
C LYS A 114 20.53 -15.99 -1.11
N GLU A 115 20.09 -15.94 0.14
CA GLU A 115 20.74 -16.63 1.25
C GLU A 115 20.66 -18.16 1.13
N ALA A 116 19.52 -18.69 0.66
CA ALA A 116 19.35 -20.11 0.38
C ALA A 116 20.27 -20.59 -0.76
N ASP A 117 20.33 -19.84 -1.86
CA ASP A 117 21.21 -20.13 -2.99
C ASP A 117 22.68 -20.09 -2.60
N ALA A 118 23.09 -19.12 -1.78
CA ALA A 118 24.46 -19.01 -1.26
C ALA A 118 24.84 -20.17 -0.33
N LYS A 119 23.92 -20.66 0.50
CA LYS A 119 24.13 -21.83 1.36
C LYS A 119 24.25 -23.12 0.54
N ASN A 120 23.47 -23.24 -0.54
CA ASN A 120 23.51 -24.43 -1.41
C ASN A 120 24.85 -24.55 -2.14
N ARG A 121 25.40 -23.42 -2.64
CA ARG A 121 26.72 -23.37 -3.29
C ARG A 121 27.91 -23.69 -2.38
N ARG A 122 27.75 -23.60 -1.06
CA ARG A 122 28.81 -23.93 -0.07
C ARG A 122 28.80 -25.40 0.36
N LYS A 123 27.76 -26.15 -0.01
CA LYS A 123 27.59 -27.58 0.31
C LYS A 123 27.96 -28.52 -0.85
N THR A 124 28.22 -27.97 -2.03
CA THR A 124 28.79 -28.67 -3.19
C THR A 124 30.27 -28.34 -3.26
#